data_AF-A0AAU8RG23-F1
#
_entry.id   AF-A0AAU8RG23-F1
#
_cell.length_a   1.000
_cell.length_b   1.000
_cell.length_c   1.000
_cell.angle_alpha   90.00
_cell.angle_beta   90.00
_cell.angle_gamma   90.00
#
_symmetry.space_group_name_H-M   'P 1'
#
loop_
_entity.id
_entity.type
_entity.pdbx_description
1 polymer ?
#
loop_
_entity_poly.entity_id
_entity_poly.type
_entity_poly.pdbx_seq_one_letter_code
_entity_poly.pdbx_strand_id
1 'polypeptide(L)'
;MEKVRIFYFLLALNTAVVVSQEQVQNFGALKIHEGGSIGFHDNLINNGSFDENVGLAGFYSTDDLTISGAFRPIFKDAEIVVTNHLNLEVGVGITSNSNFIIGNVITPRNQLDITLEYFNNAFYTGETSQTKVDGYAALSNKQNFIFPTGIANKLRSIELNSNSTNSIAKAAYFYENPNTPSIINKGFNTNVKSDILLRISTYEFWDLDSSVPSTVTLTWDSDSAISSVVDRIEDLRVVGWDTSEEIWVDLGNINFTGNTNSGSITSTTFLPSNYEIITFGESLSRESIQLDNYMVSPNNDGINDFFVLEAVALSPNNTLEIYNRWGRVVYREDNYKNLFSGKANTSFTVNKNIGLPDGIYFYVVDLKDLKMTHQGYLYLNN
;
A
#
# COMPACT_ATOMS: atom_id res chain seq x y z
N MET A 1 -23.32 -77.86 -46.73
CA MET A 1 -22.34 -76.76 -46.63
C MET A 1 -22.61 -76.02 -45.33
N GLU A 2 -21.95 -76.41 -44.23
CA GLU A 2 -21.99 -75.65 -42.98
C GLU A 2 -20.71 -74.84 -42.86
N LYS A 3 -20.87 -73.52 -42.66
CA LYS A 3 -19.78 -72.56 -42.51
C LYS A 3 -19.36 -72.49 -41.04
N VAL A 4 -18.14 -72.92 -40.75
CA VAL A 4 -17.46 -72.66 -39.47
C VAL A 4 -17.07 -71.18 -39.41
N ARG A 5 -17.53 -70.44 -38.39
CA ARG A 5 -17.08 -69.07 -38.10
C ARG A 5 -16.01 -69.12 -37.01
N ILE A 6 -14.80 -68.69 -37.35
CA ILE A 6 -13.69 -68.48 -36.42
C ILE A 6 -13.72 -67.02 -35.97
N PHE A 7 -13.86 -66.78 -34.66
CA PHE A 7 -13.73 -65.46 -34.05
C PHE A 7 -12.29 -65.27 -33.58
N TYR A 8 -11.61 -64.24 -34.08
CA TYR A 8 -10.32 -63.78 -33.57
C TYR A 8 -10.57 -62.73 -32.48
N PHE A 9 -10.14 -63.04 -31.25
CA PHE A 9 -10.11 -62.07 -30.16
C PHE A 9 -8.77 -61.32 -30.21
N LEU A 10 -8.80 -60.03 -30.57
CA LEU A 10 -7.62 -59.16 -30.47
C LEU A 10 -7.52 -58.66 -29.02
N LEU A 11 -6.48 -59.10 -28.32
CA LEU A 11 -6.14 -58.62 -26.98
C LEU A 11 -5.35 -57.30 -27.12
N ALA A 12 -6.00 -56.17 -26.85
CA ALA A 12 -5.33 -54.87 -26.80
C ALA A 12 -4.67 -54.70 -25.42
N LEU A 13 -3.33 -54.83 -25.34
CA LEU A 13 -2.56 -54.44 -24.16
C LEU A 13 -2.48 -52.91 -24.10
N ASN A 14 -3.14 -52.30 -23.12
CA ASN A 14 -2.91 -50.91 -22.75
C ASN A 14 -1.64 -50.82 -21.91
N THR A 15 -0.54 -50.35 -22.49
CA THR A 15 0.66 -50.00 -21.72
C THR A 15 0.49 -48.58 -21.19
N ALA A 16 0.11 -48.43 -19.92
CA ALA A 16 0.21 -47.16 -19.22
C ALA A 16 1.68 -46.94 -18.84
N VAL A 17 2.30 -45.91 -19.42
CA VAL A 17 3.61 -45.43 -18.99
C VAL A 17 3.37 -44.57 -17.76
N VAL A 18 3.66 -45.11 -16.57
CA VAL A 18 3.69 -44.32 -15.33
C VAL A 18 5.09 -43.73 -15.22
N VAL A 19 5.20 -42.42 -15.44
CA VAL A 19 6.43 -41.69 -15.14
C VAL A 19 6.38 -41.37 -13.64
N SER A 20 7.23 -42.02 -12.84
CA SER A 20 7.45 -41.66 -11.45
C SER A 20 8.26 -40.37 -11.41
N GLN A 21 7.73 -39.31 -10.78
CA GLN A 21 8.49 -38.11 -10.48
C GLN A 21 9.10 -38.29 -9.08
N GLU A 22 10.42 -38.16 -8.94
CA GLU A 22 11.14 -38.39 -7.68
C GLU A 22 11.10 -37.15 -6.78
N GLN A 23 9.93 -36.84 -6.22
CA GLN A 23 9.78 -35.73 -5.27
C GLN A 23 10.07 -36.17 -3.84
N VAL A 24 10.52 -35.23 -2.99
CA VAL A 24 10.69 -35.51 -1.56
C VAL A 24 9.35 -35.37 -0.87
N GLN A 25 8.80 -36.49 -0.39
CA GLN A 25 7.53 -36.52 0.31
C GLN A 25 7.72 -36.92 1.78
N ASN A 26 7.20 -36.11 2.70
CA ASN A 26 7.09 -36.45 4.10
C ASN A 26 5.64 -36.81 4.47
N PHE A 27 5.40 -38.00 5.00
CA PHE A 27 4.10 -38.41 5.59
C PHE A 27 4.18 -38.64 7.10
N GLY A 28 5.39 -38.56 7.69
CA GLY A 28 5.65 -38.87 9.09
C GLY A 28 6.18 -37.66 9.85
N ALA A 29 6.87 -37.90 10.97
CA ALA A 29 7.57 -36.86 11.70
C ALA A 29 8.95 -36.63 11.09
N LEU A 30 9.21 -35.44 10.56
CA LEU A 30 10.54 -35.03 10.10
C LEU A 30 11.17 -34.05 11.09
N LYS A 31 12.39 -34.36 11.53
CA LYS A 31 13.19 -33.53 12.42
C LYS A 31 14.65 -33.45 11.95
N ILE A 32 15.12 -32.23 11.74
CA ILE A 32 16.53 -31.90 11.54
C ILE A 32 17.11 -31.56 12.91
N HIS A 33 18.06 -32.37 13.38
CA HIS A 33 18.72 -32.18 14.67
C HIS A 33 19.75 -31.03 14.64
N GLU A 34 20.21 -30.64 15.83
CA GLU A 34 21.21 -29.58 15.99
C GLU A 34 22.50 -29.94 15.24
N GLY A 35 23.04 -29.00 14.46
CA GLY A 35 24.18 -29.23 13.57
C GLY A 35 23.87 -30.08 12.33
N GLY A 36 22.65 -30.63 12.24
CA GLY A 36 22.16 -31.31 11.06
C GLY A 36 21.85 -30.34 9.92
N SER A 37 22.00 -30.83 8.69
CA SER A 37 21.59 -30.12 7.48
C SER A 37 20.84 -31.06 6.53
N ILE A 38 19.86 -30.52 5.83
CA ILE A 38 19.17 -31.19 4.72
C ILE A 38 19.17 -30.28 3.50
N GLY A 39 19.36 -30.86 2.32
CA GLY A 39 19.26 -30.16 1.05
C GLY A 39 18.15 -30.75 0.19
N PHE A 40 17.21 -29.92 -0.22
CA PHE A 40 16.16 -30.25 -1.17
C PHE A 40 16.60 -29.80 -2.57
N HIS A 41 16.72 -30.76 -3.48
CA HIS A 41 17.04 -30.54 -4.90
C HIS A 41 15.85 -30.78 -5.84
N ASP A 42 14.71 -31.20 -5.30
CA ASP A 42 13.43 -31.38 -5.96
C ASP A 42 12.32 -30.87 -5.00
N ASN A 43 11.07 -30.84 -5.45
CA ASN A 43 9.93 -30.35 -4.70
C ASN A 43 9.79 -31.05 -3.34
N LEU A 44 9.38 -30.28 -2.33
CA LEU A 44 9.05 -30.77 -1.00
C LEU A 44 7.53 -30.83 -0.84
N ILE A 45 7.00 -32.04 -0.64
CA ILE A 45 5.60 -32.25 -0.26
C ILE A 45 5.54 -32.66 1.20
N ASN A 46 5.03 -31.78 2.07
CA ASN A 46 4.89 -32.06 3.50
C ASN A 46 3.44 -32.41 3.88
N ASN A 47 3.21 -33.71 4.08
CA ASN A 47 1.95 -34.28 4.58
C ASN A 47 2.10 -34.86 6.00
N GLY A 48 3.20 -34.57 6.70
CA GLY A 48 3.49 -35.04 8.04
C GLY A 48 3.85 -33.90 9.01
N SER A 49 4.14 -34.25 10.27
CA SER A 49 4.56 -33.27 11.27
C SER A 49 6.02 -32.85 11.03
N PHE A 50 6.29 -31.58 11.34
CA PHE A 50 7.58 -30.94 11.14
C PHE A 50 8.08 -30.44 12.50
N ASP A 51 8.44 -31.38 13.38
CA ASP A 51 8.56 -31.14 14.82
C ASP A 51 9.99 -30.74 15.22
N GLU A 52 10.12 -29.66 15.99
CA GLU A 52 11.37 -29.23 16.65
C GLU A 52 12.60 -29.21 15.72
N ASN A 53 12.42 -28.73 14.49
CA ASN A 53 13.52 -28.60 13.54
C ASN A 53 14.51 -27.55 14.03
N VAL A 54 15.75 -27.96 14.28
CA VAL A 54 16.81 -27.14 14.90
C VAL A 54 18.10 -27.08 14.08
N GLY A 55 18.10 -27.64 12.88
CA GLY A 55 19.19 -27.53 11.91
C GLY A 55 18.84 -26.72 10.66
N LEU A 56 19.70 -26.81 9.65
CA LEU A 56 19.61 -26.07 8.40
C LEU A 56 18.82 -26.85 7.33
N ALA A 57 17.90 -26.19 6.65
CA ALA A 57 17.28 -26.67 5.43
C ALA A 57 17.69 -25.78 4.24
N GLY A 58 18.28 -26.38 3.21
CA GLY A 58 18.62 -25.67 1.98
C GLY A 58 17.75 -26.11 0.81
N PHE A 59 17.41 -25.17 -0.07
CA PHE A 59 16.69 -25.41 -1.32
C PHE A 59 17.61 -25.03 -2.48
N TYR A 60 17.93 -26.00 -3.34
CA TYR A 60 18.97 -25.88 -4.36
C TYR A 60 18.47 -26.37 -5.72
N SER A 61 18.20 -25.46 -6.65
CA SER A 61 17.79 -25.82 -8.01
C SER A 61 18.15 -24.77 -9.05
N THR A 62 18.34 -25.21 -10.29
CA THR A 62 18.43 -24.33 -11.47
C THR A 62 17.06 -24.03 -12.08
N ASP A 63 16.06 -24.85 -11.76
CA ASP A 63 14.67 -24.67 -12.17
C ASP A 63 13.83 -24.19 -10.97
N ASP A 64 12.51 -24.10 -11.14
CA ASP A 64 11.60 -23.85 -10.01
C ASP A 64 11.64 -25.00 -9.00
N LEU A 65 11.45 -24.66 -7.73
CA LEU A 65 11.08 -25.61 -6.68
C LEU A 65 9.74 -25.22 -6.10
N THR A 66 9.01 -26.20 -5.58
CA THR A 66 7.74 -26.00 -4.92
C THR A 66 7.75 -26.64 -3.53
N ILE A 67 7.26 -25.91 -2.54
CA ILE A 67 6.89 -26.44 -1.23
C ILE A 67 5.37 -26.51 -1.16
N SER A 68 4.84 -27.71 -1.00
CA SER A 68 3.39 -27.98 -0.95
C SER A 68 3.07 -29.05 0.10
N GLY A 69 1.82 -29.47 0.16
CA GLY A 69 1.33 -30.52 1.06
C GLY A 69 0.28 -30.02 2.06
N ALA A 70 -0.21 -30.95 2.88
CA ALA A 70 -1.30 -30.69 3.81
C ALA A 70 -0.88 -29.88 5.05
N PHE A 71 0.41 -29.86 5.40
CA PHE A 71 0.89 -29.21 6.62
C PHE A 71 2.05 -28.26 6.32
N ARG A 72 1.99 -27.08 6.95
CA ARG A 72 3.06 -26.09 6.89
C ARG A 72 4.37 -26.62 7.50
N PRO A 73 5.50 -26.62 6.78
CA PRO A 73 6.80 -26.89 7.39
C PRO A 73 7.30 -25.66 8.16
N ILE A 74 8.05 -25.91 9.24
CA ILE A 74 8.69 -24.87 10.05
C ILE A 74 10.18 -25.17 10.15
N PHE A 75 11.01 -24.29 9.59
CA PHE A 75 12.45 -24.41 9.60
C PHE A 75 13.05 -23.48 10.67
N LYS A 76 14.18 -23.88 11.24
CA LYS A 76 14.99 -22.98 12.05
C LYS A 76 15.80 -22.06 11.15
N ASP A 77 16.70 -22.66 10.39
CA ASP A 77 17.49 -21.96 9.40
C ASP A 77 17.13 -22.46 8.00
N ALA A 78 16.91 -21.53 7.07
CA ALA A 78 16.61 -21.82 5.68
C ALA A 78 17.62 -21.14 4.76
N GLU A 79 18.10 -21.85 3.73
CA GLU A 79 18.94 -21.30 2.68
C GLU A 79 18.25 -21.48 1.32
N ILE A 80 18.18 -20.41 0.53
CA ILE A 80 17.43 -20.39 -0.73
C ILE A 80 18.40 -20.09 -1.88
N VAL A 81 18.64 -21.12 -2.69
CA VAL A 81 19.49 -21.09 -3.89
C VAL A 81 18.71 -21.68 -5.06
N VAL A 82 17.66 -20.99 -5.49
CA VAL A 82 16.76 -21.47 -6.55
C VAL A 82 16.81 -20.49 -7.71
N THR A 83 17.38 -20.88 -8.84
CA THR A 83 17.73 -19.93 -9.92
C THR A 83 16.51 -19.23 -10.52
N ASN A 84 15.39 -19.95 -10.67
CA ASN A 84 14.12 -19.35 -11.02
C ASN A 84 13.40 -18.90 -9.73
N HIS A 85 12.54 -19.74 -9.15
CA HIS A 85 11.80 -19.37 -7.95
C HIS A 85 11.54 -20.54 -7.00
N LEU A 86 11.48 -20.25 -5.70
CA LEU A 86 10.91 -21.15 -4.69
C LEU A 86 9.44 -20.80 -4.47
N ASN A 87 8.55 -21.61 -5.02
CA ASN A 87 7.10 -21.41 -4.97
C ASN A 87 6.50 -22.04 -3.71
N LEU A 88 5.68 -21.28 -2.98
CA LEU A 88 4.96 -21.79 -1.82
C LEU A 88 3.49 -22.03 -2.19
N GLU A 89 3.03 -23.27 -2.04
CA GLU A 89 1.60 -23.65 -2.11
C GLU A 89 1.03 -23.92 -0.70
N VAL A 90 1.89 -23.91 0.31
CA VAL A 90 1.56 -23.95 1.74
C VAL A 90 2.46 -22.96 2.47
N GLY A 91 1.97 -22.33 3.54
CA GLY A 91 2.78 -21.40 4.33
C GLY A 91 4.03 -22.07 4.91
N VAL A 92 5.11 -21.31 5.04
CA VAL A 92 6.40 -21.78 5.58
C VAL A 92 6.81 -20.92 6.76
N GLY A 93 7.22 -21.56 7.85
CA GLY A 93 7.70 -20.87 9.05
C GLY A 93 9.23 -20.83 9.15
N ILE A 94 9.77 -19.71 9.63
CA ILE A 94 11.19 -19.51 9.96
C ILE A 94 11.29 -19.10 11.44
N THR A 95 12.12 -19.81 12.21
CA THR A 95 12.30 -19.53 13.65
C THR A 95 13.66 -18.93 14.02
N SER A 96 14.61 -18.86 13.08
CA SER A 96 15.93 -18.23 13.27
C SER A 96 16.33 -17.39 12.05
N ASN A 97 16.84 -17.98 10.97
CA ASN A 97 17.32 -17.22 9.81
C ASN A 97 16.79 -17.78 8.49
N SER A 98 16.44 -16.91 7.55
CA SER A 98 16.37 -17.26 6.13
C SER A 98 17.43 -16.49 5.34
N ASN A 99 18.20 -17.20 4.53
CA ASN A 99 19.23 -16.61 3.68
C ASN A 99 18.77 -16.67 2.23
N PHE A 100 18.46 -15.51 1.66
CA PHE A 100 18.18 -15.40 0.23
C PHE A 100 19.49 -15.26 -0.54
N ILE A 101 19.86 -16.28 -1.32
CA ILE A 101 21.10 -16.26 -2.10
C ILE A 101 20.78 -16.11 -3.59
N ILE A 102 19.85 -16.92 -4.11
CA ILE A 102 19.39 -16.87 -5.51
C ILE A 102 17.89 -17.13 -5.57
N GLY A 103 17.20 -16.32 -6.38
CA GLY A 103 15.77 -16.43 -6.67
C GLY A 103 14.88 -15.79 -5.62
N ASN A 104 13.63 -15.57 -6.03
CA ASN A 104 12.57 -15.11 -5.12
C ASN A 104 11.89 -16.31 -4.45
N VAL A 105 11.33 -16.05 -3.27
CA VAL A 105 10.27 -16.89 -2.70
C VAL A 105 8.93 -16.34 -3.17
N ILE A 106 8.14 -17.14 -3.86
CA ILE A 106 6.86 -16.72 -4.43
C ILE A 106 5.75 -17.18 -3.50
N THR A 107 4.91 -16.24 -3.07
CA THR A 107 3.69 -16.52 -2.32
C THR A 107 2.47 -15.94 -3.06
N PRO A 108 1.34 -16.65 -3.08
CA PRO A 108 0.15 -16.20 -3.77
C PRO A 108 -0.44 -14.93 -3.11
N ARG A 109 -0.79 -13.94 -3.92
CA ARG A 109 -1.47 -12.71 -3.44
C ARG A 109 -2.97 -12.89 -3.21
N ASN A 110 -3.56 -13.99 -3.68
CA ASN A 110 -4.98 -14.32 -3.53
C ASN A 110 -5.24 -15.35 -2.42
N GLN A 111 -4.21 -15.82 -1.70
CA GLN A 111 -4.32 -16.78 -0.61
C GLN A 111 -3.47 -16.32 0.58
N LEU A 112 -4.05 -15.47 1.42
CA LEU A 112 -3.35 -14.74 2.50
C LEU A 112 -2.73 -15.64 3.59
N ASP A 113 -3.10 -16.92 3.65
CA ASP A 113 -2.55 -17.89 4.62
C ASP A 113 -1.25 -18.56 4.13
N ILE A 114 -0.89 -18.37 2.86
CA ILE A 114 0.35 -18.90 2.28
C ILE A 114 1.39 -17.78 2.29
N THR A 115 2.19 -17.76 3.35
CA THR A 115 3.24 -16.74 3.56
C THR A 115 4.57 -17.39 3.88
N LEU A 116 5.66 -16.66 3.65
CA LEU A 116 6.92 -16.89 4.36
C LEU A 116 6.86 -16.14 5.70
N GLU A 117 6.76 -16.86 6.80
CA GLU A 117 6.47 -16.32 8.13
C GLU A 117 7.70 -16.35 9.06
N TYR A 118 7.94 -15.26 9.77
CA TYR A 118 9.06 -15.10 10.70
C TYR A 118 8.58 -15.05 12.16
N PHE A 119 8.98 -16.02 12.97
CA PHE A 119 8.58 -16.13 14.38
C PHE A 119 9.56 -15.45 15.33
N ASN A 120 9.05 -14.77 16.35
CA ASN A 120 9.84 -14.24 17.47
C ASN A 120 11.03 -13.37 16.99
N ASN A 121 12.25 -13.83 17.23
CA ASN A 121 13.50 -13.16 16.87
C ASN A 121 14.02 -13.54 15.48
N ALA A 122 13.25 -14.31 14.70
CA ALA A 122 13.65 -14.67 13.35
C ALA A 122 13.92 -13.43 12.48
N PHE A 123 14.90 -13.56 11.60
CA PHE A 123 15.35 -12.54 10.67
C PHE A 123 15.67 -13.19 9.31
N TYR A 124 16.00 -12.36 8.34
CA TYR A 124 16.49 -12.79 7.04
C TYR A 124 17.75 -12.01 6.66
N THR A 125 18.44 -12.51 5.65
CA THR A 125 19.61 -11.87 5.04
C THR A 125 19.62 -12.09 3.52
N GLY A 126 20.33 -11.24 2.80
CA GLY A 126 20.59 -11.42 1.37
C GLY A 126 19.47 -10.89 0.46
N GLU A 127 18.60 -10.03 0.99
CA GLU A 127 17.53 -9.43 0.19
C GLU A 127 18.09 -8.46 -0.86
N THR A 128 17.58 -8.57 -2.08
CA THR A 128 17.89 -7.67 -3.20
C THR A 128 16.65 -7.53 -4.08
N SER A 129 16.75 -6.76 -5.17
CA SER A 129 15.71 -6.75 -6.21
C SER A 129 15.48 -8.11 -6.87
N GLN A 130 16.42 -9.06 -6.78
CA GLN A 130 16.33 -10.41 -7.36
C GLN A 130 16.11 -11.53 -6.33
N THR A 131 16.20 -11.20 -5.04
CA THR A 131 16.15 -12.16 -3.94
C THR A 131 15.28 -11.60 -2.82
N LYS A 132 13.99 -11.93 -2.82
CA LYS A 132 13.00 -11.40 -1.87
C LYS A 132 11.76 -12.28 -1.86
N VAL A 133 10.75 -11.89 -1.09
CA VAL A 133 9.41 -12.45 -1.18
C VAL A 133 8.62 -11.69 -2.25
N ASP A 134 8.19 -12.37 -3.31
CA ASP A 134 7.25 -11.86 -4.29
C ASP A 134 5.84 -12.38 -3.94
N GLY A 135 5.12 -11.58 -3.14
CA GLY A 135 3.84 -11.94 -2.53
C GLY A 135 3.76 -11.51 -1.07
N TYR A 136 2.98 -12.24 -0.26
CA TYR A 136 2.88 -12.01 1.17
C TYR A 136 4.03 -12.64 1.97
N ALA A 137 4.61 -11.81 2.84
CA ALA A 137 5.42 -12.24 3.97
C ALA A 137 4.67 -11.95 5.28
N ALA A 138 5.01 -12.69 6.34
CA ALA A 138 4.37 -12.55 7.65
C ALA A 138 5.39 -12.52 8.79
N LEU A 139 4.99 -11.94 9.91
CA LEU A 139 5.67 -12.07 11.20
C LEU A 139 4.68 -12.61 12.22
N SER A 140 5.20 -13.26 13.26
CA SER A 140 4.42 -13.68 14.43
C SER A 140 5.20 -13.53 15.72
N ASN A 141 4.52 -13.08 16.78
CA ASN A 141 5.10 -12.79 18.10
C ASN A 141 6.31 -11.84 18.04
N LYS A 142 6.23 -10.83 17.17
CA LYS A 142 7.30 -9.85 16.96
C LYS A 142 6.74 -8.43 16.99
N GLN A 143 7.47 -7.51 17.60
CA GLN A 143 7.05 -6.11 17.66
C GLN A 143 7.34 -5.37 16.35
N ASN A 144 8.59 -5.42 15.88
CA ASN A 144 9.02 -4.66 14.69
C ASN A 144 9.58 -5.61 13.63
N PHE A 145 9.40 -5.26 12.36
CA PHE A 145 9.92 -6.05 11.25
C PHE A 145 10.02 -5.24 9.96
N ILE A 146 10.99 -5.57 9.12
CA ILE A 146 11.04 -5.09 7.75
C ILE A 146 10.59 -6.27 6.89
N PHE A 147 9.50 -6.14 6.15
CA PHE A 147 9.04 -7.21 5.28
C PHE A 147 9.87 -7.20 3.99
N PRO A 148 10.57 -8.30 3.63
CA PRO A 148 11.42 -8.36 2.43
C PRO A 148 10.56 -8.59 1.18
N THR A 149 9.63 -7.68 0.92
CA THR A 149 8.62 -7.84 -0.15
C THR A 149 9.01 -7.07 -1.41
N GLY A 150 8.46 -7.50 -2.54
CA GLY A 150 8.61 -6.81 -3.80
C GLY A 150 7.92 -7.54 -4.93
N ILE A 151 8.23 -7.16 -6.17
CA ILE A 151 7.71 -7.82 -7.37
C ILE A 151 8.72 -7.70 -8.51
N ALA A 152 8.88 -8.76 -9.30
CA ALA A 152 9.81 -8.77 -10.42
C ALA A 152 11.21 -8.24 -10.01
N ASN A 153 11.69 -7.14 -10.62
CA ASN A 153 12.99 -6.53 -10.31
C ASN A 153 12.92 -5.38 -9.29
N LYS A 154 11.88 -5.34 -8.44
CA LYS A 154 11.67 -4.28 -7.44
C LYS A 154 11.70 -4.85 -6.03
N LEU A 155 12.65 -4.40 -5.22
CA LEU A 155 12.58 -4.55 -3.76
C LEU A 155 11.81 -3.36 -3.19
N ARG A 156 10.74 -3.63 -2.47
CA ARG A 156 9.81 -2.63 -1.93
C ARG A 156 9.42 -3.00 -0.51
N SER A 157 10.45 -3.10 0.31
CA SER A 157 10.29 -3.43 1.72
C SER A 157 9.43 -2.37 2.43
N ILE A 158 8.59 -2.86 3.33
CA ILE A 158 7.84 -2.04 4.28
C ILE A 158 8.36 -2.34 5.67
N GLU A 159 8.79 -1.30 6.38
CA GLU A 159 9.15 -1.40 7.79
C GLU A 159 7.92 -1.16 8.65
N LEU A 160 7.60 -2.10 9.53
CA LEU A 160 6.56 -1.98 10.54
C LEU A 160 7.21 -1.77 11.91
N ASN A 161 6.86 -0.66 12.55
CA ASN A 161 7.27 -0.34 13.92
C ASN A 161 6.03 -0.20 14.81
N SER A 162 5.75 -1.24 15.60
CA SER A 162 4.51 -1.36 16.38
C SER A 162 4.69 -0.96 17.84
N ASN A 163 3.62 -0.46 18.45
CA ASN A 163 3.62 -0.05 19.87
C ASN A 163 3.70 -1.24 20.85
N SER A 164 3.36 -2.45 20.41
CA SER A 164 3.47 -3.69 21.16
C SER A 164 3.72 -4.88 20.23
N THR A 165 3.97 -6.05 20.81
CA THR A 165 4.13 -7.30 20.03
C THR A 165 2.89 -7.58 19.18
N ASN A 166 3.09 -7.83 17.89
CA ASN A 166 2.07 -8.37 17.01
C ASN A 166 1.95 -9.88 17.24
N SER A 167 0.74 -10.39 17.45
CA SER A 167 0.49 -11.83 17.39
C SER A 167 0.78 -12.34 15.98
N ILE A 168 0.30 -11.61 14.98
CA ILE A 168 0.60 -11.78 13.56
C ILE A 168 0.53 -10.41 12.85
N ALA A 169 1.35 -10.21 11.83
CA ALA A 169 1.15 -9.17 10.82
C ALA A 169 1.60 -9.69 9.45
N LYS A 170 0.93 -9.26 8.39
CA LYS A 170 1.18 -9.71 7.01
C LYS A 170 1.35 -8.48 6.11
N ALA A 171 2.25 -8.58 5.14
CA ALA A 171 2.41 -7.52 4.16
C ALA A 171 2.73 -8.07 2.77
N ALA A 172 2.25 -7.37 1.74
CA ALA A 172 2.60 -7.59 0.35
C ALA A 172 2.70 -6.27 -0.41
N TYR A 173 3.51 -6.29 -1.46
CA TYR A 173 3.70 -5.16 -2.36
C TYR A 173 3.05 -5.41 -3.73
N PHE A 174 2.47 -4.35 -4.29
CA PHE A 174 1.81 -4.35 -5.60
C PHE A 174 2.32 -3.18 -6.44
N TYR A 175 2.86 -3.47 -7.62
CA TYR A 175 3.25 -2.46 -8.61
C TYR A 175 2.16 -2.33 -9.68
N GLU A 176 1.01 -1.81 -9.28
CA GLU A 176 -0.14 -1.58 -10.16
C GLU A 176 -1.02 -0.43 -9.65
N ASN A 177 -2.00 -0.04 -10.46
CA ASN A 177 -2.88 1.08 -10.14
C ASN A 177 -3.93 0.66 -9.09
N PRO A 178 -4.01 1.33 -7.92
CA PRO A 178 -4.99 1.04 -6.87
C PRO A 178 -6.44 1.22 -7.33
N ASN A 179 -6.71 1.99 -8.40
CA ASN A 179 -8.07 2.09 -8.96
C ASN A 179 -8.54 0.79 -9.63
N THR A 180 -7.60 -0.05 -10.08
CA THR A 180 -7.88 -1.31 -10.79
C THR A 180 -6.90 -2.41 -10.38
N PRO A 181 -6.91 -2.88 -9.12
CA PRO A 181 -6.04 -3.96 -8.68
C PRO A 181 -6.35 -5.25 -9.45
N SER A 182 -5.31 -6.04 -9.76
CA SER A 182 -5.47 -7.27 -10.55
C SER A 182 -5.96 -8.46 -9.72
N ILE A 183 -5.64 -8.48 -8.43
CA ILE A 183 -5.94 -9.59 -7.50
C ILE A 183 -7.00 -9.21 -6.45
N ILE A 184 -6.98 -7.96 -5.97
CA ILE A 184 -7.97 -7.49 -4.99
C ILE A 184 -9.26 -7.18 -5.75
N ASN A 185 -10.37 -7.83 -5.37
CA ASN A 185 -11.67 -7.71 -6.04
C ASN A 185 -12.41 -6.39 -5.73
N LYS A 186 -11.67 -5.30 -5.56
CA LYS A 186 -12.18 -3.96 -5.26
C LYS A 186 -11.17 -2.93 -5.77
N GLY A 187 -11.66 -1.86 -6.39
CA GLY A 187 -10.85 -0.69 -6.75
C GLY A 187 -10.93 0.39 -5.69
N PHE A 188 -9.84 1.14 -5.53
CA PHE A 188 -9.70 2.22 -4.55
C PHE A 188 -9.65 3.56 -5.28
N ASN A 189 -10.81 4.21 -5.45
CA ASN A 189 -10.93 5.41 -6.28
C ASN A 189 -10.08 6.56 -5.74
N THR A 190 -8.99 6.90 -6.43
CA THR A 190 -8.02 7.95 -6.02
C THR A 190 -8.58 9.38 -6.05
N ASN A 191 -9.81 9.56 -6.53
CA ASN A 191 -10.54 10.83 -6.44
C ASN A 191 -11.42 10.94 -5.19
N VAL A 192 -11.66 9.83 -4.46
CA VAL A 192 -12.42 9.82 -3.22
C VAL A 192 -11.41 9.92 -2.06
N LYS A 193 -11.12 11.15 -1.65
CA LYS A 193 -10.07 11.49 -0.67
C LYS A 193 -10.53 12.62 0.24
N SER A 194 -9.95 12.72 1.43
CA SER A 194 -10.23 13.81 2.36
C SER A 194 -9.80 15.17 1.78
N ASP A 195 -10.43 16.25 2.25
CA ASP A 195 -10.24 17.61 1.69
C ASP A 195 -8.79 18.13 1.72
N ILE A 196 -7.95 17.59 2.62
CA ILE A 196 -6.54 17.98 2.72
C ILE A 196 -5.65 17.28 1.70
N LEU A 197 -6.11 16.17 1.11
CA LEU A 197 -5.35 15.39 0.13
C LEU A 197 -5.58 15.92 -1.29
N LEU A 198 -4.48 16.18 -1.99
CA LEU A 198 -4.51 16.73 -3.34
C LEU A 198 -4.40 15.64 -4.41
N ARG A 199 -3.43 14.73 -4.26
CA ARG A 199 -3.15 13.65 -5.21
C ARG A 199 -2.86 12.36 -4.46
N ILE A 200 -3.20 11.23 -5.08
CA ILE A 200 -2.90 9.89 -4.60
C ILE A 200 -2.15 9.17 -5.72
N SER A 201 -1.07 8.47 -5.38
CA SER A 201 -0.28 7.72 -6.34
C SER A 201 -1.13 6.64 -7.01
N THR A 202 -0.93 6.48 -8.31
CA THR A 202 -1.57 5.42 -9.10
C THR A 202 -0.57 4.37 -9.59
N TYR A 203 0.65 4.32 -9.03
CA TYR A 203 1.74 3.49 -9.52
C TYR A 203 1.94 2.20 -8.72
N GLU A 204 1.72 2.27 -7.40
CA GLU A 204 1.99 1.16 -6.50
C GLU A 204 1.20 1.31 -5.21
N PHE A 205 1.07 0.22 -4.46
CA PHE A 205 0.53 0.21 -3.11
C PHE A 205 1.05 -0.99 -2.32
N TRP A 206 0.86 -0.93 -1.00
CA TRP A 206 1.11 -2.02 -0.08
C TRP A 206 -0.20 -2.44 0.57
N ASP A 207 -0.39 -3.75 0.70
CA ASP A 207 -1.35 -4.32 1.65
C ASP A 207 -0.57 -4.67 2.92
N LEU A 208 -1.06 -4.19 4.07
CA LEU A 208 -0.49 -4.41 5.38
C LEU A 208 -1.61 -4.65 6.38
N ASP A 209 -1.66 -5.86 6.94
CA ASP A 209 -2.56 -6.20 8.02
C ASP A 209 -1.80 -6.34 9.35
N SER A 210 -2.25 -5.60 10.34
CA SER A 210 -1.79 -5.68 11.73
C SER A 210 -2.86 -5.10 12.66
N SER A 211 -3.09 -5.78 13.77
CA SER A 211 -4.01 -5.36 14.83
C SER A 211 -3.35 -4.48 15.90
N VAL A 212 -2.11 -4.06 15.70
CA VAL A 212 -1.36 -3.22 16.64
C VAL A 212 -1.11 -1.84 16.04
N PRO A 213 -1.41 -0.75 16.78
CA PRO A 213 -1.04 0.59 16.35
C PRO A 213 0.46 0.70 16.05
N SER A 214 0.77 1.17 14.85
CA SER A 214 2.12 1.12 14.27
C SER A 214 2.41 2.35 13.43
N THR A 215 3.69 2.66 13.29
CA THR A 215 4.20 3.49 12.19
C THR A 215 4.72 2.57 11.09
N VAL A 216 4.69 3.05 9.85
CA VAL A 216 5.29 2.32 8.72
C VAL A 216 6.30 3.18 7.99
N THR A 217 7.42 2.62 7.58
CA THR A 217 8.36 3.26 6.66
C THR A 217 8.24 2.62 5.28
N LEU A 218 7.92 3.45 4.29
CA LEU A 218 7.89 3.09 2.87
C LEU A 218 9.13 3.63 2.18
N THR A 219 9.58 2.94 1.13
CA THR A 219 10.69 3.38 0.27
C THR A 219 10.22 3.54 -1.16
N TRP A 220 10.87 4.43 -1.90
CA TRP A 220 10.58 4.66 -3.32
C TRP A 220 11.85 4.81 -4.13
N ASP A 221 11.71 4.64 -5.44
CA ASP A 221 12.74 4.95 -6.44
C ASP A 221 12.12 5.71 -7.64
N SER A 222 12.84 5.80 -8.77
CA SER A 222 12.41 6.56 -9.94
C SER A 222 11.10 6.05 -10.53
N ASP A 223 10.82 4.76 -10.38
CA ASP A 223 9.66 4.12 -10.98
C ASP A 223 8.38 4.32 -10.17
N SER A 224 8.52 4.84 -8.94
CA SER A 224 7.42 5.32 -8.09
C SER A 224 6.84 6.65 -8.59
N ALA A 225 7.57 7.33 -9.49
CA ALA A 225 7.15 8.58 -10.13
C ALA A 225 6.66 9.65 -9.13
N ILE A 226 7.35 9.82 -7.99
CA ILE A 226 6.96 10.76 -6.93
C ILE A 226 6.84 12.20 -7.44
N SER A 227 7.64 12.61 -8.43
CA SER A 227 7.52 13.93 -9.07
C SER A 227 6.19 14.18 -9.80
N SER A 228 5.39 13.13 -10.04
CA SER A 228 4.02 13.24 -10.57
C SER A 228 2.95 13.23 -9.47
N VAL A 229 3.33 12.85 -8.26
CA VAL A 229 2.44 12.78 -7.08
C VAL A 229 2.49 14.10 -6.32
N VAL A 230 3.67 14.71 -6.17
CA VAL A 230 3.86 15.92 -5.38
C VAL A 230 4.55 17.02 -6.19
N ASP A 231 4.17 18.27 -5.95
CA ASP A 231 4.89 19.44 -6.49
C ASP A 231 6.15 19.74 -5.65
N ARG A 232 6.08 19.41 -4.36
CA ARG A 232 7.19 19.56 -3.41
C ARG A 232 7.34 18.31 -2.58
N ILE A 233 8.58 17.87 -2.37
CA ILE A 233 8.84 16.63 -1.64
C ILE A 233 8.36 16.69 -0.18
N GLU A 234 8.30 17.89 0.42
CA GLU A 234 7.79 18.08 1.79
C GLU A 234 6.27 17.82 1.92
N ASP A 235 5.53 17.85 0.80
CA ASP A 235 4.08 17.59 0.76
C ASP A 235 3.77 16.09 0.62
N LEU A 236 4.79 15.25 0.43
CA LEU A 236 4.64 13.80 0.36
C LEU A 236 4.09 13.23 1.66
N ARG A 237 3.12 12.33 1.55
CA ARG A 237 2.49 11.61 2.66
C ARG A 237 2.41 10.12 2.40
N VAL A 238 2.36 9.36 3.48
CA VAL A 238 1.74 8.04 3.46
C VAL A 238 0.23 8.26 3.54
N VAL A 239 -0.53 7.61 2.68
CA VAL A 239 -2.00 7.67 2.67
C VAL A 239 -2.59 6.28 2.70
N GLY A 240 -3.77 6.12 3.29
CA GLY A 240 -4.46 4.84 3.44
C GLY A 240 -5.90 4.90 3.00
N TRP A 241 -6.40 3.81 2.42
CA TRP A 241 -7.82 3.66 2.09
C TRP A 241 -8.60 3.18 3.31
N ASP A 242 -9.35 4.06 3.95
CA ASP A 242 -10.13 3.74 5.14
C ASP A 242 -11.27 2.77 4.79
N THR A 243 -11.33 1.64 5.50
CA THR A 243 -12.31 0.57 5.22
C THR A 243 -13.73 0.92 5.66
N SER A 244 -13.88 1.83 6.61
CA SER A 244 -15.19 2.20 7.18
C SER A 244 -15.86 3.31 6.38
N GLU A 245 -15.10 4.31 5.96
CA GLU A 245 -15.60 5.48 5.22
C GLU A 245 -15.39 5.37 3.71
N GLU A 246 -14.63 4.37 3.25
CA GLU A 246 -14.29 4.15 1.83
C GLU A 246 -13.69 5.40 1.17
N ILE A 247 -12.71 5.99 1.84
CA ILE A 247 -12.05 7.24 1.44
C ILE A 247 -10.54 7.17 1.72
N TRP A 248 -9.75 7.80 0.85
CA TRP A 248 -8.33 8.02 1.13
C TRP A 248 -8.14 9.06 2.24
N VAL A 249 -7.31 8.72 3.23
CA VAL A 249 -6.96 9.61 4.34
C VAL A 249 -5.45 9.76 4.49
N ASP A 250 -5.04 10.90 5.03
CA ASP A 250 -3.63 11.23 5.30
C ASP A 250 -3.15 10.45 6.53
N LEU A 251 -2.19 9.54 6.35
CA LEU A 251 -1.51 8.83 7.44
C LEU A 251 -0.23 9.55 7.87
N GLY A 252 0.08 10.69 7.27
CA GLY A 252 1.10 11.62 7.70
C GLY A 252 2.49 11.34 7.14
N ASN A 253 3.42 12.16 7.63
CA ASN A 253 4.84 12.13 7.33
C ASN A 253 5.58 12.61 8.60
N ILE A 254 6.06 11.69 9.44
CA ILE A 254 6.83 12.06 10.64
C ILE A 254 8.30 12.32 10.31
N ASN A 255 8.79 11.67 9.26
CA ASN A 255 10.16 11.75 8.80
C ASN A 255 10.22 11.30 7.34
N PHE A 256 11.05 11.95 6.55
CA PHE A 256 11.39 11.48 5.21
C PHE A 256 12.85 11.78 4.88
N THR A 257 13.41 11.03 3.94
CA THR A 257 14.75 11.27 3.40
C THR A 257 14.71 11.18 1.88
N GLY A 258 15.71 11.76 1.21
CA GLY A 258 15.88 11.64 -0.23
C GLY A 258 15.22 12.76 -1.03
N ASN A 259 14.80 12.43 -2.26
CA ASN A 259 14.23 13.35 -3.24
C ASN A 259 13.18 12.62 -4.10
N THR A 260 12.63 13.27 -5.11
CA THR A 260 11.58 12.69 -5.98
C THR A 260 11.99 11.44 -6.78
N ASN A 261 13.28 11.11 -6.87
CA ASN A 261 13.77 9.90 -7.55
C ASN A 261 14.09 8.74 -6.62
N SER A 262 14.28 8.97 -5.32
CA SER A 262 14.55 7.90 -4.36
C SER A 262 14.52 8.42 -2.94
N GLY A 263 14.03 7.61 -2.00
CA GLY A 263 14.01 7.98 -0.59
C GLY A 263 13.16 7.06 0.28
N SER A 264 12.87 7.53 1.48
CA SER A 264 12.02 6.85 2.45
C SER A 264 11.11 7.85 3.17
N ILE A 265 9.92 7.40 3.57
CA ILE A 265 8.94 8.20 4.32
C ILE A 265 8.33 7.33 5.42
N THR A 266 8.19 7.89 6.61
CA THR A 266 7.57 7.22 7.76
C THR A 266 6.24 7.89 8.08
N SER A 267 5.18 7.11 8.23
CA SER A 267 3.84 7.57 8.60
C SER A 267 3.79 8.04 10.06
N THR A 268 2.69 8.71 10.42
CA THR A 268 2.26 8.80 11.83
C THR A 268 1.74 7.43 12.32
N THR A 269 1.45 7.31 13.60
CA THR A 269 0.89 6.08 14.16
C THR A 269 -0.56 5.89 13.72
N PHE A 270 -0.87 4.75 13.12
CA PHE A 270 -2.23 4.33 12.78
C PHE A 270 -2.43 2.85 13.11
N LEU A 271 -3.66 2.35 13.03
CA LEU A 271 -3.96 0.93 13.16
C LEU A 271 -4.07 0.32 11.76
N PRO A 272 -3.12 -0.52 11.29
CA PRO A 272 -3.11 -1.00 9.92
C PRO A 272 -4.38 -1.72 9.49
N SER A 273 -4.97 -2.54 10.36
CA SER A 273 -6.22 -3.25 10.09
C SER A 273 -7.46 -2.38 9.81
N ASN A 274 -7.36 -1.05 9.96
CA ASN A 274 -8.44 -0.13 9.56
C ASN A 274 -8.35 0.25 8.07
N TYR A 275 -7.26 -0.07 7.40
CA TYR A 275 -6.97 0.33 6.03
C TYR A 275 -6.78 -0.89 5.15
N GLU A 276 -7.38 -0.89 3.97
CA GLU A 276 -7.25 -2.01 3.04
C GLU A 276 -5.89 -1.99 2.34
N ILE A 277 -5.44 -0.80 1.95
CA ILE A 277 -4.14 -0.57 1.32
C ILE A 277 -3.58 0.78 1.74
N ILE A 278 -2.27 0.93 1.61
CA ILE A 278 -1.55 2.18 1.77
C ILE A 278 -0.70 2.49 0.54
N THR A 279 -0.49 3.77 0.26
CA THR A 279 0.37 4.23 -0.84
C THR A 279 0.92 5.64 -0.53
N PHE A 280 1.52 6.28 -1.52
CA PHE A 280 1.96 7.66 -1.48
C PHE A 280 0.84 8.61 -1.89
N GLY A 281 0.79 9.78 -1.27
CA GLY A 281 -0.07 10.87 -1.67
C GLY A 281 0.57 12.22 -1.42
N GLU A 282 -0.17 13.25 -1.79
CA GLU A 282 0.15 14.64 -1.51
C GLU A 282 -0.92 15.22 -0.60
N SER A 283 -0.47 15.93 0.43
CA SER A 283 -1.35 16.65 1.34
C SER A 283 -0.94 18.10 1.39
N LEU A 284 -1.93 18.99 1.48
CA LEU A 284 -1.71 20.40 1.77
C LEU A 284 -0.86 20.51 3.04
N SER A 285 0.20 21.31 2.99
CA SER A 285 1.00 21.66 4.16
C SER A 285 0.98 23.16 4.37
N ARG A 286 1.25 23.59 5.60
CA ARG A 286 1.35 25.02 5.90
C ARG A 286 2.38 25.71 4.99
N GLU A 287 3.45 25.00 4.67
CA GLU A 287 4.56 25.48 3.86
C GLU A 287 4.19 25.62 2.38
N SER A 288 3.20 24.85 1.90
CA SER A 288 2.73 24.85 0.51
C SER A 288 1.47 25.67 0.26
N ILE A 289 0.85 26.24 1.30
CA ILE A 289 -0.28 27.17 1.14
C ILE A 289 0.14 28.36 0.24
N GLN A 290 -0.44 28.40 -0.95
CA GLN A 290 -0.41 29.56 -1.83
C GLN A 290 -1.78 30.23 -1.75
N LEU A 291 -1.78 31.46 -1.23
CA LEU A 291 -2.95 32.34 -1.25
C LEU A 291 -2.58 33.49 -2.18
N ASP A 292 -3.24 33.51 -3.34
CA ASP A 292 -2.95 34.44 -4.43
C ASP A 292 -4.12 35.40 -4.65
N ASN A 293 -4.31 35.83 -5.90
CA ASN A 293 -5.48 36.59 -6.31
C ASN A 293 -6.36 35.71 -7.19
N TYR A 294 -7.66 35.81 -7.00
CA TYR A 294 -8.62 34.87 -7.56
C TYR A 294 -9.55 35.53 -8.58
N MET A 295 -10.16 34.72 -9.43
CA MET A 295 -11.28 35.12 -10.26
C MET A 295 -12.50 34.30 -9.83
N VAL A 296 -13.65 34.95 -9.71
CA VAL A 296 -14.93 34.32 -9.39
C VAL A 296 -15.93 34.69 -10.46
N SER A 297 -16.54 33.70 -11.10
CA SER A 297 -17.51 33.85 -12.17
C SER A 297 -18.73 32.96 -11.95
N PRO A 298 -19.72 33.39 -11.16
CA PRO A 298 -20.86 32.58 -10.76
C PRO A 298 -21.91 32.44 -11.88
N ASN A 299 -21.49 31.90 -13.03
CA ASN A 299 -22.31 31.71 -14.24
C ASN A 299 -22.90 30.29 -14.36
N ASN A 300 -22.59 29.40 -13.41
CA ASN A 300 -22.96 27.99 -13.35
C ASN A 300 -22.39 27.15 -14.51
N ASP A 301 -21.20 27.49 -15.01
CA ASP A 301 -20.46 26.65 -15.96
C ASP A 301 -19.57 25.59 -15.26
N GLY A 302 -19.50 25.62 -13.93
CA GLY A 302 -18.70 24.74 -13.10
C GLY A 302 -17.27 25.23 -12.86
N ILE A 303 -16.87 26.37 -13.45
CA ILE A 303 -15.53 26.92 -13.41
C ILE A 303 -15.55 28.23 -12.64
N ASN A 304 -14.81 28.29 -11.52
CA ASN A 304 -14.71 29.48 -10.66
C ASN A 304 -16.06 30.05 -10.19
N ASP A 305 -17.11 29.21 -10.13
CA ASP A 305 -18.44 29.61 -9.64
C ASP A 305 -18.42 30.06 -8.17
N PHE A 306 -17.46 29.55 -7.41
CA PHE A 306 -17.25 29.86 -6.01
C PHE A 306 -15.83 30.34 -5.75
N PHE A 307 -15.67 31.17 -4.73
CA PHE A 307 -14.35 31.52 -4.22
C PHE A 307 -13.79 30.40 -3.35
N VAL A 308 -13.00 29.51 -3.95
CA VAL A 308 -12.42 28.35 -3.28
C VAL A 308 -11.03 28.67 -2.76
N LEU A 309 -10.82 28.44 -1.46
CA LEU A 309 -9.53 28.54 -0.78
C LEU A 309 -9.18 27.17 -0.20
N GLU A 310 -8.20 26.48 -0.79
CA GLU A 310 -7.77 25.14 -0.33
C GLU A 310 -7.28 25.15 1.13
N ALA A 311 -6.63 26.25 1.54
CA ALA A 311 -6.08 26.41 2.88
C ALA A 311 -7.12 26.32 4.02
N VAL A 312 -8.42 26.49 3.75
CA VAL A 312 -9.46 26.36 4.77
C VAL A 312 -9.64 24.92 5.24
N ALA A 313 -9.27 23.93 4.42
CA ALA A 313 -9.27 22.52 4.82
C ALA A 313 -8.26 22.25 5.96
N LEU A 314 -7.16 23.00 5.99
CA LEU A 314 -6.15 22.95 7.06
C LEU A 314 -6.52 23.79 8.29
N SER A 315 -7.57 24.61 8.22
CA SER A 315 -8.05 25.41 9.34
C SER A 315 -9.58 25.45 9.37
N PRO A 316 -10.25 24.42 9.91
CA PRO A 316 -11.70 24.42 10.09
C PRO A 316 -12.22 25.62 10.90
N ASN A 317 -11.41 26.14 11.82
CA ASN A 317 -11.66 27.41 12.51
C ASN A 317 -11.02 28.56 11.73
N ASN A 318 -11.70 29.00 10.69
CA ASN A 318 -11.29 30.15 9.89
C ASN A 318 -12.37 31.25 9.89
N THR A 319 -12.01 32.44 9.41
CA THR A 319 -12.98 33.49 9.08
C THR A 319 -12.60 34.08 7.73
N LEU A 320 -13.57 34.17 6.81
CA LEU A 320 -13.43 34.90 5.56
C LEU A 320 -14.18 36.23 5.64
N GLU A 321 -13.52 37.32 5.25
CA GLU A 321 -14.14 38.64 5.06
C GLU A 321 -13.82 39.15 3.65
N ILE A 322 -14.84 39.66 2.95
CA ILE A 322 -14.69 40.28 1.63
C ILE A 322 -15.15 41.73 1.70
N TYR A 323 -14.31 42.60 1.17
CA TYR A 323 -14.42 44.05 1.18
C TYR A 323 -14.60 44.56 -0.24
N ASN A 324 -15.49 45.54 -0.43
CA ASN A 324 -15.55 46.28 -1.69
C ASN A 324 -14.41 47.31 -1.81
N ARG A 325 -14.33 47.98 -2.96
CA ARG A 325 -13.33 49.03 -3.26
C ARG A 325 -13.31 50.22 -2.28
N TRP A 326 -14.33 50.38 -1.44
CA TRP A 326 -14.42 51.44 -0.43
C TRP A 326 -14.11 50.95 0.99
N GLY A 327 -13.61 49.72 1.14
CA GLY A 327 -13.27 49.14 2.44
C GLY A 327 -14.48 48.73 3.28
N ARG A 328 -15.67 48.58 2.67
CA ARG A 328 -16.84 48.06 3.38
C ARG A 328 -16.95 46.54 3.22
N VAL A 329 -17.17 45.83 4.32
CA VAL A 329 -17.43 44.39 4.33
C VAL A 329 -18.76 44.10 3.62
N VAL A 330 -18.69 43.35 2.53
CA VAL A 330 -19.85 42.88 1.76
C VAL A 330 -20.19 41.43 2.05
N TYR A 331 -19.20 40.64 2.49
CA TYR A 331 -19.40 39.25 2.89
C TYR A 331 -18.53 38.94 4.09
N ARG A 332 -19.08 38.20 5.06
CA ARG A 332 -18.33 37.64 6.18
C ARG A 332 -18.90 36.29 6.56
N GLU A 333 -18.03 35.29 6.72
CA GLU A 333 -18.41 33.95 7.14
C GLU A 333 -17.38 33.42 8.12
N ASP A 334 -17.84 32.93 9.27
CA ASP A 334 -17.02 32.15 10.19
C ASP A 334 -17.11 30.67 9.80
N ASN A 335 -16.01 29.94 9.93
CA ASN A 335 -15.83 28.57 9.43
C ASN A 335 -16.20 28.47 7.94
N TYR A 336 -15.61 29.33 7.11
CA TYR A 336 -15.90 29.42 5.69
C TYR A 336 -15.65 28.08 5.00
N LYS A 337 -16.61 27.68 4.15
CA LYS A 337 -16.65 26.37 3.48
C LYS A 337 -16.59 26.47 1.95
N ASN A 338 -15.92 27.49 1.41
CA ASN A 338 -15.79 27.68 -0.04
C ASN A 338 -17.13 27.87 -0.78
N LEU A 339 -18.08 28.59 -0.15
CA LEU A 339 -19.46 28.77 -0.67
C LEU A 339 -19.77 30.20 -1.17
N PHE A 340 -18.80 31.11 -1.19
CA PHE A 340 -19.05 32.47 -1.68
C PHE A 340 -19.21 32.46 -3.20
N SER A 341 -20.39 32.87 -3.67
CA SER A 341 -20.82 32.88 -5.08
C SER A 341 -21.12 34.30 -5.59
N GLY A 342 -20.37 35.30 -5.13
CA GLY A 342 -20.58 36.70 -5.54
C GLY A 342 -21.77 37.40 -4.86
N LYS A 343 -22.40 36.79 -3.84
CA LYS A 343 -23.54 37.37 -3.12
C LYS A 343 -23.13 37.94 -1.76
N ALA A 344 -23.57 39.15 -1.48
CA ALA A 344 -23.34 39.79 -0.18
C ALA A 344 -24.24 39.16 0.91
N ASN A 345 -23.72 39.01 2.13
CA ASN A 345 -24.50 38.57 3.29
C ASN A 345 -24.61 39.63 4.40
N THR A 346 -24.03 40.83 4.21
CA THR A 346 -24.07 41.93 5.18
C THR A 346 -25.21 42.94 4.96
N SER A 347 -25.61 43.61 6.03
CA SER A 347 -26.82 44.47 6.11
C SER A 347 -26.79 45.76 5.28
N PHE A 348 -25.65 46.13 4.70
CA PHE A 348 -25.49 47.38 3.93
C PHE A 348 -25.74 47.22 2.42
N THR A 349 -26.20 46.03 2.00
CA THR A 349 -26.43 45.73 0.59
C THR A 349 -27.90 45.93 0.26
N VAL A 350 -28.19 46.85 -0.67
CA VAL A 350 -29.55 47.31 -1.04
C VAL A 350 -30.45 46.16 -1.54
N ASN A 351 -29.85 45.05 -2.00
CA ASN A 351 -30.60 43.85 -2.36
C ASN A 351 -29.74 42.58 -2.25
N LYS A 352 -30.00 41.71 -1.26
CA LYS A 352 -29.27 40.46 -1.04
C LYS A 352 -29.40 39.46 -2.20
N ASN A 353 -30.37 39.66 -3.09
CA ASN A 353 -30.67 38.74 -4.20
C ASN A 353 -30.07 39.18 -5.55
N ILE A 354 -29.46 40.37 -5.67
CA ILE A 354 -29.01 40.92 -6.96
C ILE A 354 -27.54 40.59 -7.30
N GLY A 355 -26.79 39.93 -6.40
CA GLY A 355 -25.35 39.73 -6.60
C GLY A 355 -24.56 41.02 -6.44
N LEU A 356 -23.27 40.91 -6.16
CA LEU A 356 -22.35 42.03 -6.08
C LEU A 356 -21.94 42.47 -7.49
N PRO A 357 -21.84 43.77 -7.80
CA PRO A 357 -21.42 44.23 -9.13
C PRO A 357 -20.03 43.72 -9.52
N ASP A 358 -19.78 43.61 -10.83
CA ASP A 358 -18.47 43.20 -11.34
C ASP A 358 -17.37 44.17 -10.90
N GLY A 359 -16.21 43.61 -10.60
CA GLY A 359 -15.03 44.38 -10.21
C GLY A 359 -14.13 43.69 -9.20
N ILE A 360 -13.16 44.47 -8.71
CA ILE A 360 -12.18 44.00 -7.74
C ILE A 360 -12.75 44.15 -6.33
N TYR A 361 -12.66 43.06 -5.58
CA TYR A 361 -12.93 42.96 -4.16
C TYR A 361 -11.65 42.52 -3.44
N PHE A 362 -11.49 42.94 -2.19
CA PHE A 362 -10.37 42.52 -1.36
C PHE A 362 -10.87 41.49 -0.37
N TYR A 363 -10.09 40.46 -0.07
CA TYR A 363 -10.46 39.49 0.95
C TYR A 363 -9.40 39.42 2.04
N VAL A 364 -9.84 39.11 3.24
CA VAL A 364 -8.99 38.74 4.37
C VAL A 364 -9.47 37.37 4.84
N VAL A 365 -8.57 36.41 4.86
CA VAL A 365 -8.81 35.09 5.43
C VAL A 365 -7.94 34.91 6.67
N ASP A 366 -8.57 34.60 7.79
CA ASP A 366 -7.91 34.30 9.07
C ASP A 366 -8.02 32.80 9.33
N LEU A 367 -6.90 32.08 9.17
CA LEU A 367 -6.76 30.63 9.38
C LEU A 367 -6.22 30.42 10.81
N LYS A 368 -7.12 30.40 11.80
CA LYS A 368 -6.75 30.50 13.22
C LYS A 368 -6.00 29.27 13.71
N ASP A 369 -6.29 28.09 13.16
CA ASP A 369 -5.59 26.84 13.52
C ASP A 369 -4.13 26.87 13.08
N LEU A 370 -3.85 27.57 11.97
CA LEU A 370 -2.49 27.80 11.45
C LEU A 370 -1.83 29.06 12.01
N LYS A 371 -2.58 29.88 12.76
CA LYS A 371 -2.18 31.23 13.22
C LYS A 371 -1.67 32.08 12.06
N MET A 372 -2.40 32.05 10.95
CA MET A 372 -2.03 32.72 9.72
C MET A 372 -3.18 33.58 9.23
N THR A 373 -2.91 34.85 8.95
CA THR A 373 -3.86 35.76 8.31
C THR A 373 -3.27 36.19 6.97
N HIS A 374 -4.10 36.17 5.94
CA HIS A 374 -3.70 36.55 4.60
C HIS A 374 -4.70 37.54 4.01
N GLN A 375 -4.19 38.47 3.20
CA GLN A 375 -4.97 39.44 2.47
C GLN A 375 -4.64 39.37 0.97
N GLY A 376 -5.67 39.36 0.13
CA GLY A 376 -5.54 39.31 -1.31
C GLY A 376 -6.70 40.04 -1.99
N TYR A 377 -6.81 39.90 -3.30
CA TYR A 377 -7.97 40.38 -4.04
C TYR A 377 -8.58 39.28 -4.90
N LEU A 378 -9.87 39.45 -5.19
CA LEU A 378 -10.58 38.66 -6.18
C LEU A 378 -11.25 39.57 -7.20
N TYR A 379 -11.27 39.15 -8.46
CA TYR A 379 -12.07 39.77 -9.50
C TYR A 379 -13.39 39.00 -9.64
N LEU A 380 -14.51 39.68 -9.42
CA LEU A 380 -15.84 39.13 -9.61
C LEU A 380 -16.38 39.54 -11.00
N ASN A 381 -16.87 38.55 -11.75
CA ASN A 381 -17.45 38.70 -13.07
C ASN A 381 -18.74 37.87 -13.17
N ASN A 382 -19.92 38.49 -13.00
CA ASN A 382 -21.19 37.77 -13.01
C ASN A 382 -21.77 37.49 -14.39
#